data_AF-A0A1J3JFR3-F1
#
_entry.id   AF-A0A1J3JFR3-F1
#
_cell.length_a   1.000
_cell.length_b   1.000
_cell.length_c   1.000
_cell.angle_alpha   90.00
_cell.angle_beta   90.00
_cell.angle_gamma   90.00
#
_symmetry.space_group_name_H-M   'P 1'
#
loop_
_entity.id
_entity.type
_entity.pdbx_description
1 polymer ?
#
loop_
_entity_poly.entity_id
_entity_poly.type
_entity_poly.pdbx_seq_one_letter_code
_entity_poly.pdbx_strand_id
1 'polypeptide(L)'
;IYINIGIGKEGIEKRFGLFAFTLTFLLSSTTETLPIFINERPILLRETSSGVYRLSSHVLANTLVFLPYLFVISVIYSISLYFLVGLCPTWQAFGYFVLVIWIINLMANSFVLFLSSLAPNYIAGTSLVTVLLAAFFLFSGYFISKESLPKYWLF
;
A
#
# COMPACT_ATOMS: atom_id res chain seq x y z
N ILE A 1 22.95 -7.00 4.06
CA ILE A 1 22.48 -8.10 3.18
C ILE A 1 22.05 -7.59 1.79
N TYR A 2 21.47 -6.38 1.65
CA TYR A 2 21.08 -5.77 0.37
C TYR A 2 21.98 -4.61 -0.13
N ILE A 3 23.21 -4.50 0.37
CA ILE A 3 24.16 -3.47 -0.08
C ILE A 3 24.91 -3.99 -1.31
N ASN A 4 24.86 -3.23 -2.42
CA ASN A 4 25.52 -3.51 -3.69
C ASN A 4 25.11 -4.84 -4.36
N ILE A 5 23.90 -4.89 -4.93
CA ILE A 5 23.51 -6.04 -5.77
C ILE A 5 24.38 -6.07 -7.04
N GLY A 6 25.30 -7.05 -7.11
CA GLY A 6 26.00 -7.40 -8.35
C GLY A 6 25.06 -7.98 -9.41
N ILE A 7 25.43 -7.91 -10.69
CA ILE A 7 24.60 -8.27 -11.86
C ILE A 7 24.40 -9.81 -12.01
N GLY A 8 24.88 -10.62 -11.07
CA GLY A 8 24.74 -12.09 -11.09
C GLY A 8 23.31 -12.59 -10.80
N LYS A 9 23.08 -13.89 -10.98
CA LYS A 9 21.78 -14.56 -10.71
C LYS A 9 21.30 -14.36 -9.27
N GLU A 10 22.20 -14.40 -8.29
CA GLU A 10 21.90 -14.07 -6.88
C GLU A 10 21.44 -12.62 -6.67
N GLY A 11 21.85 -11.71 -7.56
CA GLY A 11 21.43 -10.31 -7.52
C GLY A 11 19.98 -10.10 -7.95
N ILE A 12 19.51 -10.91 -8.90
CA ILE A 12 18.12 -10.88 -9.36
C ILE A 12 17.18 -11.37 -8.24
N GLU A 13 17.54 -12.46 -7.56
CA GLU A 13 16.78 -12.98 -6.42
C GLU A 13 16.75 -11.98 -5.26
N LYS A 14 17.87 -11.33 -4.95
CA LYS A 14 17.93 -10.29 -3.92
C LYS A 14 17.06 -9.06 -4.28
N ARG A 15 17.01 -8.66 -5.55
CA ARG A 15 16.12 -7.56 -5.98
C ARG A 15 14.65 -7.95 -5.84
N PHE A 16 14.31 -9.18 -6.24
CA PHE A 16 12.94 -9.67 -6.15
C PHE A 16 12.47 -9.77 -4.69
N GLY A 17 13.32 -10.29 -3.80
CA GLY A 17 13.07 -10.30 -2.36
C GLY A 17 12.94 -8.90 -1.75
N LEU A 18 13.73 -7.94 -2.23
CA LEU A 18 13.63 -6.55 -1.79
C LEU A 18 12.31 -5.89 -2.19
N PHE A 19 11.83 -6.12 -3.41
CA PHE A 19 10.52 -5.61 -3.84
C PHE A 19 9.38 -6.23 -3.04
N ALA A 20 9.44 -7.53 -2.77
CA ALA A 20 8.45 -8.21 -1.95
C ALA A 20 8.46 -7.71 -0.50
N PHE A 21 9.64 -7.55 0.10
CA PHE A 21 9.79 -6.98 1.44
C PHE A 21 9.23 -5.55 1.50
N THR A 22 9.55 -4.73 0.50
CA THR A 22 9.02 -3.37 0.35
C THR A 22 7.50 -3.38 0.31
N LEU A 23 6.91 -4.26 -0.50
CA LEU A 23 5.47 -4.41 -0.63
C LEU A 23 4.83 -4.80 0.72
N THR A 24 5.34 -5.84 1.39
CA THR A 24 4.82 -6.27 2.70
C THR A 24 4.93 -5.16 3.74
N PHE A 25 6.05 -4.43 3.77
CA PHE A 25 6.27 -3.34 4.71
C PHE A 25 5.24 -2.22 4.51
N LEU A 26 5.03 -1.78 3.27
CA LEU A 26 4.05 -0.74 2.94
C LEU A 26 2.62 -1.19 3.26
N LEU A 27 2.25 -2.43 2.90
CA LEU A 27 0.95 -2.99 3.23
C LEU A 27 0.70 -3.01 4.74
N SER A 28 1.70 -3.46 5.52
CA SER A 28 1.59 -3.52 6.97
C SER A 28 1.42 -2.13 7.58
N SER A 29 2.19 -1.13 7.11
CA SER A 29 2.05 0.26 7.59
C SER A 29 0.67 0.87 7.32
N THR A 30 0.02 0.46 6.22
CA THR A 30 -1.29 0.98 5.85
C THR A 30 -2.41 0.47 6.77
N THR A 31 -2.22 -0.68 7.44
CA THR A 31 -3.22 -1.24 8.36
C THR A 31 -3.50 -0.33 9.57
N GLU A 32 -2.57 0.54 9.93
CA GLU A 32 -2.73 1.55 11.00
C GLU A 32 -3.77 2.63 10.65
N THR A 33 -4.09 2.80 9.37
CA THR A 33 -5.12 3.77 8.91
C THR A 33 -6.54 3.28 9.20
N LEU A 34 -6.72 1.97 9.35
CA LEU A 34 -8.02 1.35 9.61
C LEU A 34 -8.69 1.79 10.94
N PRO A 35 -8.02 1.71 12.11
CA PRO A 35 -8.61 2.17 13.38
C PRO A 35 -8.96 3.66 13.35
N ILE A 36 -8.14 4.46 12.68
CA ILE A 36 -8.32 5.92 12.57
C ILE A 36 -9.65 6.21 11.88
N PHE A 37 -9.90 5.58 10.73
CA PHE A 37 -11.14 5.78 9.98
C PHE A 37 -12.39 5.29 10.72
N ILE A 38 -12.31 4.16 11.43
CA ILE A 38 -13.44 3.63 12.21
C ILE A 38 -13.81 4.57 13.37
N ASN A 39 -12.82 5.23 13.98
CA ASN A 39 -13.05 6.18 15.07
C ASN A 39 -13.60 7.52 14.56
N GLU A 40 -13.16 7.99 13.40
CA GLU A 40 -13.67 9.24 12.79
C GLU A 40 -15.10 9.09 12.24
N ARG A 41 -15.48 7.90 11.75
CA ARG A 41 -16.80 7.62 11.17
C ARG A 41 -18.01 8.10 12.01
N PRO A 42 -18.15 7.80 13.32
CA PRO A 42 -19.27 8.29 14.12
C PRO A 42 -19.32 9.81 14.25
N ILE A 43 -18.16 10.47 14.28
CA ILE A 43 -18.05 11.93 14.34
C ILE A 43 -18.59 12.52 13.03
N LEU A 44 -18.16 11.97 11.88
CA LEU A 44 -18.61 12.38 10.55
C LEU A 44 -20.12 12.17 10.36
N LEU A 45 -20.66 11.06 10.84
CA LEU A 45 -22.11 10.81 10.76
C LEU A 45 -22.91 11.81 11.60
N ARG A 46 -22.39 12.21 12.76
CA ARG A 46 -23.03 13.20 13.63
C ARG A 46 -22.99 14.61 13.03
N GLU A 47 -21.88 14.99 12.42
CA GLU A 47 -21.74 16.30 11.77
C GLU A 47 -22.53 16.40 10.46
N THR A 48 -22.63 15.29 9.72
CA THR A 48 -23.50 15.19 8.53
C THR A 48 -24.98 15.24 8.90
N SER A 49 -25.41 14.54 9.96
CA SER A 49 -26.81 14.57 10.41
C SER A 49 -27.23 15.93 10.99
N SER A 50 -26.27 16.68 11.53
CA SER A 50 -26.46 18.06 12.00
C SER A 50 -26.50 19.09 10.86
N GLY A 51 -26.27 18.67 9.60
CA GLY A 51 -26.34 19.53 8.43
C GLY A 51 -25.16 20.50 8.26
N VAL A 52 -24.03 20.27 8.95
CA VAL A 52 -22.88 21.19 8.93
C VAL A 52 -22.15 21.16 7.58
N TYR A 53 -22.06 20.00 6.94
CA TYR A 53 -21.46 19.85 5.60
C TYR A 53 -21.92 18.58 4.88
N ARG A 54 -21.82 18.58 3.54
CA ARG A 54 -22.10 17.40 2.68
C ARG A 54 -20.97 16.38 2.78
N LEU A 55 -21.31 15.10 2.91
CA LEU A 55 -20.35 13.98 2.97
C LEU A 55 -19.39 13.95 1.76
N SER A 56 -19.88 14.26 0.56
CA SER A 56 -19.05 14.31 -0.67
C SER A 56 -17.97 15.39 -0.62
N SER A 57 -18.27 16.55 -0.03
CA SER A 57 -17.30 17.64 0.12
C SER A 57 -16.21 17.26 1.11
N HIS A 58 -16.57 16.57 2.19
CA HIS A 58 -15.62 16.09 3.19
C HIS A 58 -14.67 15.03 2.59
N VAL A 59 -15.22 14.06 1.85
CA VAL A 59 -14.40 13.02 1.21
C VAL A 59 -13.42 13.62 0.20
N LEU A 60 -13.86 14.57 -0.65
CA LEU A 60 -12.98 15.23 -1.62
C LEU A 60 -11.87 16.04 -0.94
N ALA A 61 -12.21 16.82 0.09
CA ALA A 61 -11.22 17.58 0.85
C ALA A 61 -10.19 16.66 1.51
N ASN A 62 -10.67 15.57 2.13
CA ASN A 62 -9.81 14.59 2.77
C ASN A 62 -8.87 13.92 1.76
N THR A 63 -9.38 13.45 0.61
CA THR A 63 -8.56 12.85 -0.44
C THR A 63 -7.49 13.82 -0.95
N LEU A 64 -7.82 15.10 -1.16
CA LEU A 64 -6.85 16.11 -1.59
C LEU A 64 -5.74 16.37 -0.58
N VAL A 65 -6.03 16.25 0.72
CA VAL A 65 -5.02 16.39 1.79
C VAL A 65 -4.16 15.14 1.93
N PHE A 66 -4.75 13.95 1.80
CA PHE A 66 -4.02 12.68 1.91
C PHE A 66 -3.07 12.42 0.74
N LEU A 67 -3.41 12.88 -0.47
CA LEU A 67 -2.64 12.65 -1.69
C LEU A 67 -1.19 13.18 -1.61
N PRO A 68 -0.93 14.45 -1.23
CA PRO A 68 0.43 14.96 -1.04
C PRO A 68 1.12 14.35 0.19
N TYR A 69 0.39 14.03 1.25
CA TYR A 69 0.95 13.38 2.44
C TYR A 69 1.54 12.00 2.10
N LEU A 70 0.78 11.17 1.37
CA LEU A 70 1.23 9.87 0.89
C LEU A 70 2.41 9.99 -0.09
N PHE A 71 2.44 11.05 -0.90
CA PHE A 71 3.54 11.33 -1.81
C PHE A 71 4.84 11.60 -1.06
N VAL A 72 4.82 12.45 -0.03
CA VAL A 72 6.00 12.77 0.78
C VAL A 72 6.56 11.52 1.47
N ILE A 73 5.68 10.70 2.08
CA ILE A 73 6.11 9.44 2.71
C ILE A 73 6.74 8.49 1.69
N SER A 74 6.11 8.36 0.52
CA SER A 74 6.62 7.51 -0.57
C SER A 74 8.00 7.98 -1.02
N VAL A 75 8.21 9.29 -1.17
CA VAL A 75 9.51 9.87 -1.54
C VAL A 75 10.58 9.58 -0.49
N ILE A 76 10.30 9.81 0.79
CA ILE A 76 11.24 9.56 1.89
C ILE A 76 11.66 8.08 1.93
N TYR A 77 10.68 7.19 1.77
CA TYR A 77 10.90 5.76 1.74
C TYR A 77 11.71 5.32 0.51
N SER A 78 11.36 5.81 -0.68
CA SER A 78 12.09 5.53 -1.91
C SER A 78 13.53 6.05 -1.87
N ILE A 79 13.79 7.24 -1.32
CA ILE A 79 15.16 7.78 -1.16
C ILE A 79 15.99 6.85 -0.26
N SER A 80 15.43 6.46 0.88
CA SER A 80 16.11 5.60 1.86
C SER A 80 16.46 4.23 1.25
N LEU A 81 15.52 3.61 0.53
CA LEU A 81 15.78 2.35 -0.17
C LEU A 81 16.77 2.49 -1.31
N TYR A 82 16.69 3.57 -2.10
CA TYR A 82 17.56 3.75 -3.26
C TYR A 82 19.03 3.92 -2.84
N PHE A 83 19.28 4.64 -1.75
CA PHE A 83 20.60 4.72 -1.12
C PHE A 83 21.08 3.38 -0.57
N LEU A 84 20.18 2.55 -0.03
CA LEU A 84 20.53 1.28 0.60
C LEU A 84 20.88 0.19 -0.43
N VAL A 85 20.20 0.19 -1.59
CA VAL A 85 20.34 -0.85 -2.61
C VAL A 85 21.34 -0.47 -3.71
N GLY A 86 21.54 0.83 -3.96
CA GLY A 86 22.44 1.31 -5.03
C GLY A 86 21.92 0.91 -6.42
N LEU A 87 20.66 1.23 -6.72
CA LEU A 87 20.05 0.96 -8.03
C LEU A 87 20.68 1.83 -9.15
N CYS A 88 20.35 1.49 -10.41
CA CYS A 88 20.86 2.18 -11.60
C CYS A 88 20.79 3.71 -11.46
N PRO A 89 21.92 4.45 -11.61
CA PRO A 89 22.06 5.88 -11.28
C PRO A 89 21.41 6.83 -12.30
N THR A 90 20.29 6.42 -12.91
CA THR A 90 19.56 7.22 -13.90
C THR A 90 18.38 7.91 -13.21
N TRP A 91 18.27 9.23 -13.37
CA TRP A 91 17.21 10.04 -12.77
C TRP A 91 15.79 9.57 -13.17
N GLN A 92 15.63 9.10 -14.41
CA GLN A 92 14.38 8.54 -14.90
C GLN A 92 13.95 7.30 -14.12
N ALA A 93 14.87 6.37 -13.85
CA ALA A 93 14.58 5.14 -13.12
C ALA A 93 14.17 5.42 -11.67
N PHE A 94 14.78 6.42 -11.03
CA PHE A 94 14.39 6.88 -9.70
C PHE A 94 12.96 7.45 -9.70
N GLY A 95 12.63 8.32 -10.68
CA GLY A 95 11.29 8.87 -10.82
C GLY A 95 10.21 7.80 -11.00
N TYR A 96 10.46 6.79 -11.84
CA TYR A 96 9.55 5.66 -12.02
C TYR A 96 9.38 4.84 -10.73
N PHE A 97 10.46 4.59 -9.99
CA PHE A 97 10.40 3.83 -8.74
C PHE A 97 9.57 4.55 -7.67
N VAL A 98 9.76 5.86 -7.51
CA VAL A 98 8.95 6.70 -6.61
C VAL A 98 7.48 6.67 -7.00
N LEU A 99 7.17 6.82 -8.29
CA LEU A 99 5.78 6.78 -8.80
C LEU A 99 5.11 5.43 -8.53
N VAL A 100 5.83 4.31 -8.74
CA VAL A 100 5.29 2.97 -8.46
C VAL A 100 5.00 2.79 -6.98
N ILE A 101 5.91 3.18 -6.08
CA ILE A 101 5.69 3.11 -4.64
C ILE A 101 4.53 4.00 -4.21
N TRP A 102 4.41 5.19 -4.80
CA TRP A 102 3.31 6.10 -4.51
C TRP A 102 1.95 5.53 -4.92
N ILE A 103 1.85 4.96 -6.13
CA ILE A 103 0.63 4.31 -6.61
C ILE A 103 0.26 3.10 -5.73
N ILE A 104 1.24 2.28 -5.33
CA ILE A 104 1.02 1.14 -4.44
C ILE A 104 0.46 1.60 -3.09
N ASN A 105 1.05 2.64 -2.49
CA ASN A 105 0.56 3.21 -1.23
C ASN A 105 -0.86 3.76 -1.38
N LEU A 106 -1.14 4.50 -2.46
CA LEU A 106 -2.45 5.07 -2.72
C LEU A 106 -3.52 3.97 -2.89
N MET A 107 -3.19 2.92 -3.64
CA MET A 107 -4.07 1.77 -3.85
C MET A 107 -4.32 1.00 -2.55
N ALA A 108 -3.27 0.72 -1.78
CA ALA A 108 -3.39 0.05 -0.48
C ALA A 108 -4.28 0.84 0.49
N ASN A 109 -4.07 2.15 0.61
CA ASN A 109 -4.87 3.02 1.47
C ASN A 109 -6.34 3.03 1.03
N SER A 110 -6.59 3.19 -0.28
CA SER A 110 -7.95 3.18 -0.83
C SER A 110 -8.67 1.85 -0.58
N PHE A 111 -7.94 0.73 -0.69
CA PHE A 111 -8.49 -0.59 -0.44
C PHE A 111 -8.82 -0.80 1.04
N VAL A 112 -7.93 -0.40 1.95
CA VAL A 112 -8.16 -0.46 3.40
C VAL A 112 -9.35 0.42 3.80
N LEU A 113 -9.46 1.64 3.27
CA LEU A 113 -10.59 2.53 3.51
C LEU A 113 -11.91 1.95 3.01
N PHE A 114 -11.91 1.32 1.83
CA PHE A 114 -13.10 0.64 1.28
C PHE A 114 -13.59 -0.48 2.20
N LEU A 115 -12.68 -1.35 2.66
CA LEU A 115 -13.01 -2.41 3.61
C LEU A 115 -13.45 -1.86 4.97
N SER A 116 -12.82 -0.78 5.43
CA SER A 116 -13.18 -0.09 6.67
C SER A 116 -14.59 0.49 6.64
N SER A 117 -15.04 0.96 5.48
CA SER A 117 -16.40 1.47 5.30
C SER A 117 -17.46 0.36 5.38
N LEU A 118 -17.11 -0.86 4.95
CA LEU A 118 -18.00 -2.01 4.96
C LEU A 118 -18.06 -2.68 6.35
N ALA A 119 -16.97 -2.63 7.11
CA ALA A 119 -16.89 -3.27 8.42
C ALA A 119 -17.74 -2.53 9.48
N PRO A 120 -18.54 -3.25 10.29
CA PRO A 120 -19.27 -2.66 11.41
C PRO A 120 -18.42 -2.47 12.67
N ASN A 121 -17.35 -3.27 12.83
CA ASN A 121 -16.51 -3.32 14.03
C ASN A 121 -15.02 -3.32 13.66
N TYR A 122 -14.18 -2.72 14.52
CA TYR A 122 -12.72 -2.68 14.36
C TYR A 122 -12.08 -4.06 14.21
N ILE A 123 -12.46 -5.00 15.09
CA ILE A 123 -11.92 -6.37 15.11
C ILE A 123 -12.27 -7.10 13.81
N ALA A 124 -13.52 -6.99 13.37
CA ALA A 124 -13.98 -7.62 12.13
C ALA A 124 -13.29 -7.01 10.90
N GLY A 125 -13.14 -5.68 10.86
CA GLY A 125 -12.47 -4.97 9.78
C GLY A 125 -11.00 -5.36 9.63
N THR A 126 -10.26 -5.41 10.75
CA THR A 126 -8.83 -5.75 10.74
C THR A 126 -8.60 -7.18 10.26
N SER A 127 -9.42 -8.13 10.73
CA SER A 127 -9.35 -9.53 10.28
C SER A 127 -9.63 -9.65 8.78
N LEU A 128 -10.65 -8.96 8.27
CA LEU A 128 -11.06 -9.03 6.86
C LEU A 128 -9.97 -8.44 5.95
N VAL A 129 -9.41 -7.28 6.32
CA VAL A 129 -8.28 -6.65 5.63
C VAL A 129 -7.06 -7.56 5.61
N THR A 130 -6.71 -8.16 6.75
CA THR A 130 -5.54 -9.03 6.86
C THR A 130 -5.69 -10.28 5.99
N VAL A 131 -6.87 -10.91 5.99
CA VAL A 131 -7.15 -12.09 5.15
C VAL A 131 -7.07 -11.74 3.66
N LEU A 132 -7.67 -10.62 3.24
CA LEU A 132 -7.65 -10.20 1.83
C LEU A 132 -6.24 -9.80 1.38
N LEU A 133 -5.49 -9.06 2.20
CA LEU A 133 -4.10 -8.70 1.90
C LEU A 133 -3.21 -9.95 1.83
N ALA A 134 -3.39 -10.91 2.74
CA ALA A 134 -2.66 -12.18 2.69
C ALA A 134 -2.97 -12.97 1.42
N ALA A 135 -4.23 -13.00 0.98
CA ALA A 135 -4.63 -13.61 -0.29
C ALA A 135 -3.95 -12.92 -1.47
N PHE A 136 -4.02 -11.58 -1.57
CA PHE A 136 -3.34 -10.83 -2.64
C PHE A 136 -1.83 -11.06 -2.65
N PHE A 137 -1.21 -11.15 -1.48
CA PHE A 137 0.23 -11.40 -1.37
C PHE A 137 0.62 -12.79 -1.88
N LEU A 138 -0.21 -13.80 -1.58
CA LEU A 138 -0.04 -15.17 -2.09
C LEU A 138 -0.13 -15.22 -3.62
N PHE A 139 -1.08 -14.49 -4.22
CA PHE A 139 -1.27 -14.42 -5.67
C PHE A 139 -0.38 -13.40 -6.39
N SER A 140 0.42 -12.61 -5.67
CA SER A 140 1.28 -11.57 -6.27
C SER A 140 2.44 -12.12 -7.13
N GLY A 141 2.60 -13.44 -7.19
CA GLY A 141 3.64 -14.10 -7.98
C GLY A 141 4.98 -14.26 -7.23
N TYR A 142 5.10 -13.73 -6.01
CA TYR A 142 6.30 -13.90 -5.18
C TYR A 142 6.34 -15.26 -4.45
N PHE A 143 5.23 -15.67 -3.83
CA PHE A 143 5.17 -16.94 -3.09
C PHE A 143 4.86 -18.15 -3.97
N ILE A 144 4.01 -17.96 -4.99
CA ILE A 144 3.64 -18.99 -5.95
C ILE A 144 3.98 -18.46 -7.34
N SER A 145 4.87 -19.16 -8.05
CA SER A 145 5.14 -18.87 -9.46
C SER A 145 3.88 -19.11 -10.27
N LYS A 146 3.57 -18.20 -11.22
CA LYS A 146 2.37 -18.27 -12.07
C LYS A 146 2.23 -19.61 -12.82
N GLU A 147 3.35 -20.31 -13.03
CA GLU A 147 3.42 -21.60 -13.72
C GLU A 147 2.87 -22.77 -12.90
N SER A 148 2.83 -22.64 -11.56
CA SER A 148 2.29 -23.66 -10.66
C SER A 148 0.82 -23.43 -10.29
N LEU A 149 0.21 -22.34 -10.77
CA LEU A 149 -1.20 -22.06 -10.53
C LEU A 149 -2.07 -22.91 -11.48
N PRO A 150 -3.10 -23.59 -10.96
CA PRO A 150 -4.06 -24.28 -11.82
C PRO A 150 -4.74 -23.30 -12.79
N LYS A 151 -5.06 -23.76 -14.01
CA LYS A 151 -5.60 -22.91 -15.10
C LYS A 151 -6.81 -22.05 -14.74
N TYR A 152 -7.56 -22.42 -13.71
CA TYR A 152 -8.74 -21.69 -13.21
C TYR A 152 -8.42 -20.49 -12.31
N TRP A 153 -7.18 -20.34 -11.83
CA TRP A 153 -6.72 -19.20 -11.01
C TRP A 153 -5.79 -18.24 -11.77
N LEU A 154 -5.55 -18.50 -13.05
CA LEU A 154 -4.87 -17.57 -13.95
C LEU A 154 -5.90 -16.53 -14.43
N PHE A 155 -6.06 -15.47 -13.63
CA PHE A 155 -6.78 -14.24 -14.03
C PHE A 155 -5.83 -13.26 -14.74
#